data_AF-F5P1A7-F1
#
_entry.id   AF-F5P1A7-F1
#
_cell.length_a   1.000
_cell.length_b   1.000
_cell.length_c   1.000
_cell.angle_alpha   90.00
_cell.angle_beta   90.00
_cell.angle_gamma   90.00
#
_symmetry.space_group_name_H-M   'P 1'
#
loop_
_entity.id
_entity.type
_entity.pdbx_description
1 polymer ?
#
loop_
_entity_poly.entity_id
_entity_poly.type
_entity_poly.pdbx_seq_one_letter_code
_entity_poly.pdbx_strand_id
1 'polypeptide(L)'
;MVQYTRNSFYIPLMTRLRPMGSTVDVETANRHGLRWLHDVANQRKHETIQARPCDRWLEEQQSMLALPPEKKSMTCILVKIW
;
A
#
# COMPACT_ATOMS: atom_id res chain seq x y z
N MET A 1 3.21 -11.13 -3.67
CA MET A 1 3.00 -9.66 -3.53
C MET A 1 4.19 -8.85 -4.05
N VAL A 2 5.42 -9.02 -3.53
CA VAL A 2 6.59 -8.18 -3.93
C VAL A 2 6.88 -8.21 -5.44
N GLN A 3 6.76 -9.36 -6.09
CA GLN A 3 7.03 -9.50 -7.52
C GLN A 3 6.01 -8.78 -8.41
N TYR A 4 4.72 -8.79 -8.03
CA TYR A 4 3.67 -8.09 -8.78
C TYR A 4 3.93 -6.58 -8.78
N THR A 5 4.15 -6.00 -7.60
CA THR A 5 4.44 -4.56 -7.45
C THR A 5 5.77 -4.21 -8.13
N ARG A 6 6.80 -5.05 -8.02
CA ARG A 6 8.06 -4.81 -8.71
C ARG A 6 7.86 -4.71 -10.22
N ASN A 7 7.21 -5.71 -10.82
CA ASN A 7 7.11 -5.82 -12.26
C ASN A 7 6.07 -4.87 -12.87
N SER A 8 4.98 -4.61 -12.15
CA SER A 8 3.86 -3.81 -12.67
C SER A 8 3.91 -2.33 -12.27
N PHE A 9 4.67 -1.97 -11.23
CA PHE A 9 4.81 -0.59 -10.76
C PHE A 9 6.26 -0.11 -10.81
N TYR A 10 7.17 -0.77 -10.07
CA TYR A 10 8.53 -0.26 -9.87
C TYR A 10 9.35 -0.23 -11.17
N ILE A 11 9.40 -1.33 -11.92
CA ILE A 11 10.14 -1.40 -13.18
C ILE A 11 9.60 -0.37 -14.19
N PRO A 12 8.28 -0.29 -14.47
CA PRO A 12 7.75 0.76 -15.34
C PRO A 12 8.09 2.18 -14.87
N LEU A 13 8.00 2.46 -13.57
CA LEU A 13 8.34 3.78 -13.01
C LEU A 13 9.83 4.09 -13.18
N MET A 14 10.70 3.15 -12.82
CA MET A 14 12.15 3.28 -12.99
C MET A 14 12.54 3.51 -14.45
N THR A 15 11.92 2.77 -15.37
CA THR A 15 12.23 2.89 -16.81
C THR A 15 11.81 4.25 -17.38
N ARG A 16 10.75 4.88 -16.84
CA ARG A 16 10.33 6.25 -17.22
C ARG A 16 11.26 7.32 -16.67
N LEU A 17 11.79 7.15 -15.46
CA LEU A 17 12.65 8.15 -14.81
C LEU A 17 14.12 8.06 -15.25
N ARG A 18 14.60 6.86 -15.64
CA ARG A 18 15.99 6.65 -16.05
C ARG A 18 16.46 7.61 -17.17
N PRO A 19 15.70 7.86 -18.26
CA PRO A 19 16.09 8.82 -19.30
C PRO A 19 16.19 10.27 -18.80
N MET A 20 15.49 10.61 -17.71
CA MET A 20 15.51 11.94 -17.11
C MET A 20 16.67 12.11 -16.11
N GLY A 21 17.55 11.12 -15.98
CA GLY A 21 18.64 11.10 -15.01
C GLY A 21 18.21 10.92 -13.56
N SER A 22 16.92 10.69 -13.30
CA SER A 22 16.35 10.53 -11.96
C SER A 22 16.22 9.06 -11.58
N THR A 23 16.54 8.72 -10.33
CA THR A 23 16.29 7.39 -9.76
C THR A 23 14.94 7.39 -9.03
N VAL A 24 14.41 6.19 -8.76
CA VAL A 24 13.20 6.02 -7.94
C VAL A 24 13.62 6.04 -6.48
N ASP A 25 13.41 7.16 -5.79
CA ASP A 25 13.53 7.27 -4.35
C ASP A 25 12.19 6.97 -3.64
N VAL A 26 12.21 6.96 -2.30
CA VAL A 26 11.02 6.65 -1.49
C VAL A 26 9.92 7.69 -1.70
N GLU A 27 10.27 8.97 -1.79
CA GLU A 27 9.29 10.04 -1.98
C GLU A 27 8.59 9.94 -3.34
N THR A 28 9.36 9.76 -4.41
CA THR A 28 8.84 9.58 -5.77
C THR A 28 7.99 8.32 -5.85
N ALA A 29 8.43 7.22 -5.26
CA ALA A 29 7.63 5.99 -5.20
C ALA A 29 6.29 6.23 -4.49
N ASN A 30 6.27 6.92 -3.35
CA ASN A 30 5.02 7.21 -2.62
C ASN A 30 4.07 8.11 -3.42
N ARG A 31 4.62 9.13 -4.10
CA ARG A 31 3.87 10.06 -4.96
C ARG A 31 3.14 9.33 -6.09
N HIS A 32 3.80 8.38 -6.75
CA HIS A 32 3.22 7.62 -7.85
C HIS A 32 2.45 6.38 -7.39
N GLY A 33 2.79 5.84 -6.23
CA GLY A 33 2.25 4.59 -5.71
C GLY A 33 0.76 4.67 -5.41
N LEU A 34 0.30 5.72 -4.72
CA LEU A 34 -1.12 5.89 -4.39
C LEU A 34 -1.99 5.94 -5.65
N ARG A 35 -1.56 6.72 -6.64
CA ARG A 35 -2.27 6.83 -7.92
C ARG A 35 -2.28 5.50 -8.68
N TRP A 36 -1.14 4.80 -8.72
CA TRP A 36 -1.08 3.47 -9.36
C TRP A 36 -1.96 2.44 -8.65
N LEU A 37 -2.03 2.48 -7.31
CA LEU A 37 -2.93 1.61 -6.55
C LEU A 37 -4.39 1.86 -6.93
N HIS A 38 -4.80 3.13 -6.96
CA HIS A 38 -6.17 3.52 -7.27
C HIS A 38 -6.57 3.20 -8.72
N ASP A 39 -5.73 3.57 -9.69
CA ASP A 39 -6.08 3.53 -11.12
C ASP A 39 -5.79 2.17 -11.76
N VAL A 40 -4.79 1.45 -11.25
CA VAL A 40 -4.29 0.21 -11.88
C VAL A 40 -4.46 -0.98 -10.96
N ALA A 41 -3.85 -0.97 -9.78
CA ALA A 41 -3.79 -2.19 -8.96
C ALA A 41 -5.17 -2.65 -8.49
N ASN A 42 -5.99 -1.73 -8.00
CA ASN A 42 -7.31 -2.04 -7.45
C ASN A 42 -8.38 -2.26 -8.52
N GLN A 43 -8.17 -1.72 -9.74
CA GLN A 43 -9.07 -1.87 -10.88
C GLN A 43 -8.77 -3.11 -11.73
N ARG A 44 -7.57 -3.67 -11.63
CA ARG A 44 -7.18 -4.82 -12.44
C ARG A 44 -7.81 -6.10 -11.88
N LYS A 45 -8.21 -7.02 -12.77
CA LYS A 45 -8.54 -8.39 -12.37
C LYS A 45 -7.24 -9.12 -12.03
N HIS A 46 -7.11 -9.62 -10.79
CA HIS A 46 -5.94 -10.39 -10.37
C HIS A 46 -6.18 -11.88 -10.63
N GLU A 47 -5.15 -12.59 -11.07
CA GLU A 47 -5.25 -14.02 -11.39
C GLU A 47 -5.50 -14.89 -10.15
N THR A 48 -4.95 -14.52 -8.99
CA THR A 48 -5.18 -15.29 -7.76
C THR A 48 -6.60 -15.10 -7.20
N ILE A 49 -7.13 -13.88 -7.28
CA ILE A 49 -8.44 -13.52 -6.71
C ILE A 49 -9.56 -13.74 -7.74
N GLN A 50 -9.22 -13.82 -9.03
CA GLN A 50 -10.15 -13.90 -10.16
C GLN A 50 -11.20 -12.78 -10.19
N ALA A 51 -10.94 -11.68 -9.49
CA ALA A 51 -11.79 -10.50 -9.44
C ALA A 51 -10.92 -9.23 -9.31
N ARG A 52 -11.56 -8.07 -9.39
CA ARG A 52 -10.91 -6.80 -9.07
C ARG A 52 -10.89 -6.63 -7.55
N PRO A 53 -9.75 -6.22 -6.95
CA PRO A 53 -9.67 -5.98 -5.51
C PRO A 53 -10.71 -4.99 -5.00
N CYS A 54 -11.03 -3.93 -5.77
CA CYS A 54 -12.08 -2.98 -5.41
C CYS A 54 -13.46 -3.63 -5.22
N ASP A 55 -13.84 -4.57 -6.09
CA ASP A 55 -15.15 -5.24 -5.99
C ASP A 55 -15.15 -6.20 -4.79
N ARG A 56 -14.09 -7.00 -4.68
CA ARG A 56 -13.93 -8.00 -3.63
C ARG A 56 -13.89 -7.37 -2.24
N TRP A 57 -13.27 -6.19 -2.12
CA TRP A 57 -13.19 -5.42 -0.88
C TRP A 57 -14.57 -5.11 -0.29
N LEU A 58 -15.54 -4.75 -1.12
CA LEU A 58 -16.90 -4.41 -0.66
C LEU A 58 -17.59 -5.61 0.02
N GLU A 59 -17.32 -6.82 -0.47
CA GLU A 59 -17.85 -8.05 0.10
C GLU A 59 -17.10 -8.44 1.39
N GLU A 60 -15.77 -8.36 1.38
CA GLU A 60 -14.94 -8.72 2.53
C GLU A 60 -15.12 -7.77 3.71
N GLN A 61 -15.35 -6.49 3.46
CA GLN A 61 -15.58 -5.48 4.49
C GLN A 61 -16.76 -5.83 5.41
N GLN A 62 -17.78 -6.53 4.90
CA GLN A 62 -18.95 -6.96 5.68
C GLN A 62 -18.58 -8.03 6.72
N SER A 63 -17.51 -8.78 6.47
CA SER A 63 -17.01 -9.82 7.38
C SER A 63 -15.95 -9.32 8.35
N MET A 64 -15.54 -8.05 8.25
CA MET A 64 -14.50 -7.50 9.12
C MET A 64 -15.02 -7.25 10.54
N LEU A 65 -14.21 -7.64 11.52
CA LEU A 65 -14.45 -7.33 12.92
C LEU A 65 -14.14 -5.85 13.19
N ALA A 66 -14.75 -5.32 14.26
CA ALA A 66 -14.42 -3.98 14.73
C ALA A 66 -12.91 -3.85 14.99
N LEU A 67 -12.39 -2.63 14.75
CA LEU A 67 -11.02 -2.33 15.11
C LEU A 67 -10.80 -2.62 16.60
N PRO A 68 -9.62 -3.15 16.98
CA PRO A 68 -9.32 -3.33 18.38
C PRO A 68 -9.44 -1.98 19.10
N PRO A 69 -9.86 -1.98 20.38
CA PRO A 69 -9.94 -0.74 21.15
C PRO A 69 -8.59 -0.03 21.11
N GLU A 70 -8.62 1.30 21.05
CA GLU A 70 -7.39 2.10 21.08
C GLU A 70 -6.52 1.64 22.25
N LYS A 71 -5.25 1.33 21.98
CA LYS A 71 -4.27 1.17 23.05
C LYS A 71 -4.23 2.49 23.78
N LYS A 72 -4.79 2.55 24.99
CA LYS A 72 -4.51 3.67 25.91
C LYS A 72 -3.00 3.83 25.88
N SER A 73 -2.53 4.99 25.44
CA SER A 73 -1.14 5.37 25.55
C SER A 73 -0.70 4.97 26.95
N MET A 74 0.21 4.00 27.05
CA MET A 74 0.94 3.79 28.29
C MET A 74 1.74 5.08 28.46
N THR A 75 1.12 6.07 29.09
CA THR A 75 1.82 7.21 29.64
C THR A 75 2.86 6.59 30.55
N CYS A 76 4.10 6.68 30.08
CA CYS A 76 5.27 6.15 30.69
C CYS A 76 5.25 6.49 32.19
N ILE A 77 5.01 5.50 33.06
CA ILE A 77 5.09 5.66 34.52
C ILE A 77 6.58 5.66 34.93
N LEU A 78 7.43 6.38 34.20
CA LEU A 78 8.85 6.58 34.51
C LEU A 78 9.13 8.02 34.95
N VAL A 79 8.25 8.57 35.78
CA VAL A 79 8.63 9.70 36.66
C VAL A 79 8.15 9.37 38.06
N LYS A 80 8.78 8.37 38.70
CA LYS A 80 8.78 8.17 40.16
C LYS A 80 9.77 7.10 40.63
N ILE A 81 10.94 7.01 40.00
CA ILE A 81 12.13 6.39 40.62
C ILE A 81 13.34 7.20 40.15
N TRP A 82 13.48 8.40 40.72
CA TRP A 82 14.71 9.08 41.15
C TRP A 82 14.26 10.20 42.09
#